data_AF-A0A2A5SLD7-F1
#
_entry.id   AF-A0A2A5SLD7-F1
#
_cell.length_a   1.000
_cell.length_b   1.000
_cell.length_c   1.000
_cell.angle_alpha   90.00
_cell.angle_beta   90.00
_cell.angle_gamma   90.00
#
_symmetry.space_group_name_H-M   'P 1'
#
loop_
_entity.id
_entity.type
_entity.pdbx_description
1 polymer ?
#
loop_
_entity_poly.entity_id
_entity_poly.type
_entity_poly.pdbx_seq_one_letter_code
_entity_poly.pdbx_strand_id
1 'polypeptide(L)'
;MAKVATAAALSEVKGQAKAKEKEEAELLAEAKALKEVLEKEDTVVEIKMKVGQTGHTFGAVDKADIAKALKSKFNLKLDKRKIQLINKIQALGTKDVPVKLHRDVTAVVKVKISEA
;
A
#
# COMPACT_ATOMS: atom_id res chain seq x y z
N MET A 1 38.54 -13.21 20.57
CA MET A 1 37.45 -12.62 21.38
C MET A 1 36.15 -13.28 20.97
N ALA A 2 35.70 -14.30 21.72
CA ALA A 2 34.55 -15.13 21.39
C ALA A 2 33.52 -15.03 22.52
N LYS A 3 32.31 -14.54 22.20
CA LYS A 3 31.22 -14.36 23.16
C LYS A 3 30.60 -15.74 23.43
N VAL A 4 30.90 -16.30 24.59
CA VAL A 4 30.41 -17.62 25.04
C VAL A 4 28.88 -17.57 25.17
N ALA A 5 28.19 -18.38 24.38
CA ALA A 5 26.74 -18.50 24.38
C ALA A 5 26.26 -19.13 25.70
N THR A 6 25.86 -18.29 26.65
CA THR A 6 25.26 -18.71 27.93
C THR A 6 23.80 -19.12 27.70
N ALA A 7 23.32 -20.19 28.35
CA ALA A 7 21.93 -20.63 28.30
C ALA A 7 20.90 -19.54 28.70
N ALA A 8 21.35 -18.55 29.48
CA ALA A 8 20.59 -17.34 29.81
C ALA A 8 20.28 -16.48 28.55
N ALA A 9 21.26 -16.30 27.66
CA ALA A 9 21.06 -15.55 26.41
C ALA A 9 20.08 -16.27 25.47
N LEU A 10 20.08 -17.60 25.43
CA LEU A 10 19.13 -18.40 24.64
C LEU A 10 17.68 -18.25 25.15
N SER A 11 17.47 -18.10 26.45
CA SER A 11 16.13 -17.94 27.02
C SER A 11 15.55 -16.56 26.74
N GLU A 12 16.40 -15.52 26.78
CA GLU A 12 16.02 -14.15 26.41
C GLU A 12 15.71 -14.04 24.91
N VAL A 13 16.50 -14.70 24.05
CA VAL A 13 16.24 -14.78 22.60
C VAL A 13 14.92 -15.50 22.29
N LYS A 14 14.59 -16.58 23.02
CA LYS A 14 13.32 -17.31 22.84
C LYS A 14 12.10 -16.49 23.31
N GLY A 15 12.23 -15.73 24.40
CA GLY A 15 11.17 -14.82 24.87
C GLY A 15 10.91 -13.68 23.87
N GLN A 16 11.98 -13.10 23.31
CA GLN A 16 11.88 -12.07 22.28
C GLN A 16 11.31 -12.61 20.96
N ALA A 17 11.62 -13.85 20.58
CA ALA A 17 11.07 -14.49 19.37
C ALA A 17 9.54 -14.66 19.45
N LYS A 18 9.02 -15.14 20.58
CA LYS A 18 7.57 -15.31 20.77
C LYS A 18 6.79 -14.00 20.78
N ALA A 19 7.37 -12.93 21.31
CA ALA A 19 6.75 -11.61 21.27
C ALA A 19 6.66 -11.09 19.82
N LYS A 20 7.75 -11.25 19.06
CA LYS A 20 7.79 -10.88 17.63
C LYS A 20 6.81 -11.67 16.78
N GLU A 21 6.67 -12.98 17.00
CA GLU A 21 5.70 -13.81 16.27
C GLU A 21 4.25 -13.35 16.47
N LYS A 22 3.89 -12.95 17.70
CA LYS A 22 2.54 -12.41 17.97
C LYS A 22 2.33 -11.07 17.29
N GLU A 23 3.30 -10.18 17.39
CA GLU A 23 3.26 -8.86 16.77
C GLU A 23 3.20 -8.97 15.24
N GLU A 24 3.96 -9.88 14.63
CA GLU A 24 3.90 -10.19 13.20
C GLU A 24 2.54 -10.78 12.79
N ALA A 25 1.93 -11.62 13.62
CA ALA A 25 0.60 -12.17 13.36
C ALA A 25 -0.50 -11.08 13.41
N GLU A 26 -0.41 -10.15 14.37
CA GLU A 26 -1.32 -9.00 14.46
C GLU A 26 -1.14 -8.06 13.26
N LEU A 27 0.11 -7.74 12.89
CA LEU A 27 0.42 -6.95 11.71
C LEU A 27 -0.07 -7.61 10.40
N LEU A 28 0.02 -8.94 10.30
CA LEU A 28 -0.51 -9.69 9.17
C LEU A 28 -2.04 -9.65 9.13
N ALA A 29 -2.71 -9.75 10.27
CA ALA A 29 -4.17 -9.66 10.37
C ALA A 29 -4.65 -8.25 9.97
N GLU A 30 -4.02 -7.20 10.50
CA GLU A 30 -4.30 -5.81 10.12
C GLU A 30 -4.04 -5.56 8.63
N ALA A 31 -2.93 -6.09 8.09
CA ALA A 31 -2.63 -5.95 6.67
C ALA A 31 -3.65 -6.66 5.78
N LYS A 32 -4.14 -7.83 6.18
CA LYS A 32 -5.21 -8.55 5.47
C LYS A 32 -6.54 -7.78 5.51
N ALA A 33 -6.91 -7.24 6.68
CA ALA A 33 -8.10 -6.40 6.80
C ALA A 33 -8.00 -5.16 5.90
N LEU A 34 -6.84 -4.48 5.90
CA LEU A 34 -6.58 -3.36 5.00
C LEU A 34 -6.60 -3.78 3.52
N LYS A 35 -6.10 -4.97 3.19
CA LYS A 35 -6.15 -5.52 1.83
C LYS A 35 -7.59 -5.70 1.38
N GLU A 36 -8.44 -6.33 2.18
CA GLU A 36 -9.85 -6.51 1.86
C GLU A 36 -10.54 -5.15 1.68
N VAL A 37 -10.25 -4.17 2.54
CA VAL A 37 -10.80 -2.82 2.37
C VAL A 37 -10.33 -2.19 1.07
N LEU A 38 -9.05 -2.34 0.70
CA LEU A 38 -8.48 -1.74 -0.52
C LEU A 38 -8.89 -2.47 -1.82
N GLU A 39 -9.12 -3.79 -1.75
CA GLU A 39 -9.58 -4.61 -2.89
C GLU A 39 -11.10 -4.60 -3.06
N LYS A 40 -11.86 -4.07 -2.08
CA LYS A 40 -13.30 -3.83 -2.28
C LYS A 40 -13.52 -3.01 -3.53
N GLU A 41 -14.50 -3.43 -4.32
CA GLU A 41 -14.85 -2.80 -5.59
C GLU A 41 -15.22 -1.32 -5.44
N ASP A 42 -15.62 -0.88 -4.24
CA ASP A 42 -15.86 0.52 -3.91
C ASP A 42 -14.58 1.38 -3.86
N THR A 43 -13.40 0.78 -3.74
CA THR A 43 -12.11 1.51 -3.64
C THR A 43 -11.58 1.97 -4.99
N VAL A 44 -12.48 2.46 -5.84
CA VAL A 44 -12.09 3.12 -7.09
C VAL A 44 -11.66 4.54 -6.75
N VAL A 45 -10.37 4.79 -6.90
CA VAL A 45 -9.78 6.11 -6.72
C VAL A 45 -10.05 6.92 -7.97
N GLU A 46 -11.19 7.62 -7.98
CA GLU A 46 -11.53 8.53 -9.06
C GLU A 46 -10.75 9.83 -8.93
N ILE A 47 -9.87 10.08 -9.89
CA ILE A 47 -9.09 11.31 -10.01
C ILE A 47 -9.61 12.07 -11.23
N LYS A 48 -10.17 13.26 -10.99
CA LYS A 48 -10.64 14.16 -12.03
C LYS A 48 -9.52 15.11 -12.44
N MET A 49 -9.09 15.05 -13.70
CA MET A 49 -8.04 15.93 -14.23
C MET A 49 -8.43 16.41 -15.62
N LYS A 50 -7.98 17.62 -15.97
CA LYS A 50 -8.13 18.12 -17.34
C LYS A 50 -7.37 17.22 -18.30
N VAL A 51 -8.00 16.89 -19.42
CA VAL A 51 -7.42 16.04 -20.45
C VAL A 51 -7.15 16.87 -21.69
N GLY A 52 -6.01 16.64 -22.33
CA GLY A 52 -5.71 17.20 -23.64
C GLY A 52 -6.48 16.48 -24.74
N GLN A 53 -6.66 17.17 -25.87
CA GLN A 53 -7.38 16.66 -27.05
C GLN A 53 -6.82 15.34 -27.60
N THR A 54 -5.56 15.01 -27.27
CA THR A 54 -4.88 13.78 -27.68
C THR A 54 -5.13 12.59 -26.72
N GLY A 55 -6.00 12.73 -25.71
CA GLY A 55 -6.29 11.67 -24.73
C GLY A 55 -5.25 11.56 -23.59
N HIS A 56 -4.28 12.46 -23.55
CA HIS A 56 -3.28 12.57 -22.49
C HIS A 56 -3.72 13.57 -21.43
N THR A 57 -3.54 13.24 -20.15
CA THR A 57 -3.93 14.12 -19.04
C THR A 57 -2.95 15.29 -18.89
N PHE A 58 -3.47 16.49 -18.62
CA PHE A 58 -2.66 17.66 -18.25
C PHE A 58 -2.15 17.47 -16.81
N GLY A 59 -1.07 16.70 -16.69
CA GLY A 59 -0.49 16.29 -15.42
C GLY A 59 -0.36 14.77 -15.34
N ALA A 60 0.61 14.31 -14.57
CA ALA A 60 0.87 12.90 -14.37
C ALA A 60 0.41 12.50 -12.97
N VAL A 61 -0.41 11.44 -12.87
CA VAL A 61 -0.81 10.91 -11.57
C VAL A 61 0.38 10.17 -10.97
N ASP A 62 0.87 10.70 -9.87
CA ASP A 62 1.95 10.12 -9.08
C ASP A 62 1.41 9.28 -7.91
N LYS A 63 2.30 8.52 -7.27
CA LYS A 63 2.01 7.82 -5.99
C LYS A 63 1.45 8.76 -4.93
N ALA A 64 1.84 10.03 -4.96
CA ALA A 64 1.36 11.04 -4.03
C ALA A 64 -0.13 11.36 -4.22
N ASP A 65 -0.59 11.47 -5.46
CA ASP A 65 -1.98 11.77 -5.78
C ASP A 65 -2.89 10.59 -5.43
N ILE A 66 -2.45 9.37 -5.72
CA ILE A 66 -3.18 8.15 -5.35
C ILE A 66 -3.34 8.06 -3.82
N ALA A 67 -2.26 8.27 -3.07
CA ALA A 67 -2.31 8.27 -1.60
C ALA A 67 -3.23 9.37 -1.04
N LYS A 68 -3.20 10.57 -1.66
CA LYS A 68 -4.06 11.69 -1.27
C LYS A 68 -5.53 11.39 -1.57
N ALA A 69 -5.83 10.86 -2.75
CA ALA A 69 -7.18 10.53 -3.17
C ALA A 69 -7.77 9.38 -2.33
N LEU A 70 -6.97 8.34 -2.02
CA LEU A 70 -7.34 7.29 -1.06
C LEU A 70 -7.66 7.86 0.33
N LYS A 71 -6.82 8.77 0.82
CA LYS A 71 -7.04 9.42 2.11
C LYS A 71 -8.27 10.31 2.10
N SER A 72 -8.53 11.07 1.03
CA SER A 72 -9.71 11.93 0.94
C SER A 72 -11.02 11.16 0.77
N LYS A 73 -11.02 10.05 0.03
CA LYS A 73 -12.23 9.28 -0.29
C LYS A 73 -12.56 8.22 0.76
N PHE A 74 -11.55 7.49 1.24
CA PHE A 74 -11.72 6.34 2.12
C PHE A 74 -11.18 6.58 3.53
N ASN A 75 -10.62 7.76 3.79
CA ASN A 75 -9.93 8.08 5.04
C ASN A 75 -8.79 7.11 5.40
N LEU A 76 -8.28 6.38 4.40
CA LEU A 76 -7.19 5.42 4.52
C LEU A 76 -5.85 6.13 4.35
N LYS A 77 -5.05 6.15 5.43
CA LYS A 77 -3.65 6.61 5.36
C LYS A 77 -2.80 5.50 4.74
N LEU A 78 -2.68 5.53 3.42
CA LEU A 78 -1.74 4.68 2.69
C LEU A 78 -0.40 5.40 2.49
N ASP A 79 0.69 4.74 2.86
CA ASP A 79 2.04 5.28 2.66
C ASP A 79 2.46 5.14 1.19
N LYS A 80 3.05 6.20 0.61
CA LYS A 80 3.44 6.24 -0.80
C LYS A 80 4.49 5.19 -1.15
N ARG A 81 5.28 4.76 -0.17
CA ARG A 81 6.31 3.71 -0.30
C ARG A 81 5.71 2.32 -0.56
N LYS A 82 4.47 2.12 -0.11
CA LYS A 82 3.73 0.86 -0.28
C LYS A 82 3.12 0.74 -1.68
N ILE A 83 2.93 1.86 -2.38
CA ILE A 83 2.34 1.88 -3.73
C ILE A 83 3.40 1.48 -4.76
N GLN A 84 3.18 0.38 -5.46
CA GLN A 84 4.02 -0.06 -6.57
C GLN A 84 3.52 0.55 -7.88
N LEU A 85 3.78 1.85 -8.03
CA LEU A 85 3.61 2.53 -9.31
C LEU A 85 4.99 2.71 -9.97
N ILE A 86 5.17 2.01 -11.09
CA ILE A 86 6.42 2.01 -11.89
C ILE A 86 6.48 3.29 -12.74
N ASN A 87 5.40 3.58 -13.48
CA ASN A 87 5.30 4.74 -14.35
C ASN A 87 4.13 5.62 -13.92
N LYS A 88 4.30 6.94 -14.03
CA LYS A 88 3.20 7.88 -13.78
C LYS A 88 2.08 7.66 -14.79
N ILE A 89 0.84 7.88 -14.38
CA ILE A 89 -0.32 7.69 -15.26
C ILE A 89 -0.63 9.01 -15.95
N GLN A 90 -0.52 9.05 -17.28
CA GLN A 90 -0.79 10.23 -18.11
C GLN A 90 -1.89 10.00 -19.15
N ALA A 91 -2.66 8.91 -19.00
CA ALA A 91 -3.70 8.51 -19.92
C ALA A 91 -5.03 8.38 -19.19
N LEU A 92 -6.11 8.69 -19.90
CA LEU A 92 -7.46 8.42 -19.43
C LEU A 92 -7.71 6.92 -19.28
N GLY A 93 -8.55 6.57 -18.31
CA GLY A 93 -9.02 5.21 -18.10
C GLY A 93 -8.78 4.68 -16.70
N THR A 94 -8.99 3.39 -16.53
CA THR A 94 -8.82 2.69 -15.27
C THR A 94 -7.51 1.92 -15.28
N LYS A 95 -6.70 2.07 -14.23
CA LYS A 95 -5.50 1.28 -14.00
C LYS A 95 -5.44 0.68 -12.63
N ASP A 96 -5.03 -0.59 -12.63
CA ASP A 96 -4.82 -1.38 -11.44
C ASP A 96 -3.41 -1.11 -10.93
N VAL A 97 -3.33 -0.54 -9.72
CA VAL A 97 -2.06 -0.21 -9.07
C VAL A 97 -1.87 -1.14 -7.88
N PRO A 98 -0.86 -2.03 -7.91
CA PRO A 98 -0.57 -2.89 -6.78
C PRO A 98 0.01 -2.09 -5.60
N VAL A 99 -0.42 -2.43 -4.40
CA VAL A 99 -0.02 -1.81 -3.14
C VAL A 99 0.44 -2.89 -2.18
N LYS A 100 1.72 -2.87 -1.83
CA LYS A 100 2.34 -3.81 -0.90
C LYS A 100 2.17 -3.32 0.54
N LEU A 101 1.20 -3.90 1.25
CA LEU A 101 0.88 -3.53 2.63
C LEU A 101 1.85 -4.16 3.64
N HIS A 102 2.19 -5.44 3.40
CA HIS A 102 3.10 -6.25 4.22
C HIS A 102 3.98 -7.15 3.32
N ARG A 103 4.98 -7.84 3.90
CA ARG A 103 5.87 -8.81 3.21
C ARG A 103 5.08 -9.79 2.32
N ASP A 104 3.96 -10.30 2.85
CA ASP A 104 3.12 -11.33 2.23
C ASP A 104 1.74 -10.81 1.79
N VAL A 105 1.46 -9.52 1.95
CA VAL A 105 0.14 -8.95 1.67
C VAL A 105 0.26 -7.82 0.65
N THR A 106 -0.22 -8.10 -0.56
CA THR A 106 -0.38 -7.14 -1.66
C THR A 106 -1.85 -6.99 -1.97
N ALA A 107 -2.32 -5.74 -2.01
CA ALA A 107 -3.65 -5.33 -2.43
C ALA A 107 -3.58 -4.68 -3.82
N VAL A 108 -4.68 -4.67 -4.57
CA VAL A 108 -4.77 -4.01 -5.88
C VAL A 108 -5.79 -2.88 -5.78
N VAL A 109 -5.37 -1.65 -6.09
CA VAL A 109 -6.24 -0.47 -6.07
C VAL A 109 -6.54 -0.03 -7.49
N LYS A 110 -7.82 0.13 -7.82
CA LYS A 110 -8.26 0.64 -9.12
C LYS A 110 -8.22 2.17 -9.11
N VAL A 111 -7.37 2.77 -9.93
CA VAL A 111 -7.31 4.22 -10.14
C VAL A 111 -8.01 4.54 -11.44
N LYS A 112 -9.10 5.31 -11.37
CA LYS A 112 -9.87 5.72 -12.55
C LYS A 112 -9.66 7.20 -12.79
N ILE A 113 -9.15 7.54 -13.97
CA ILE A 113 -8.93 8.92 -14.38
C ILE A 113 -10.08 9.33 -15.28
N SER A 114 -10.73 10.44 -14.91
CA SER A 114 -11.88 11.01 -15.62
C SER A 114 -11.62 12.49 -15.95
N GLU A 115 -12.26 12.95 -17.01
CA GLU A 115 -12.27 14.36 -17.38
C GLU A 115 -13.01 15.19 -16.31
N ALA A 116 -12.43 16.34 -15.96
CA ALA A 116 -12.94 17.26 -14.93
C ALA A 116 -13.89 18.31 -15.51
#